data_AF-A0A6P9F8V3-F1
#
_entry.id   AF-A0A6P9F8V3-F1
#
_cell.length_a   1.000
_cell.length_b   1.000
_cell.length_c   1.000
_cell.angle_alpha   90.00
_cell.angle_beta   90.00
_cell.angle_gamma   90.00
#
_symmetry.space_group_name_H-M   'P 1'
#
loop_
_entity.id
_entity.type
_entity.pdbx_description
1 polymer ?
#
loop_
_entity_poly.entity_id
_entity_poly.type
_entity_poly.pdbx_seq_one_letter_code
_entity_poly.pdbx_strand_id
1 'polypeptide(L)'
;MAFLIGAVGHQLGRVRWLQPRAWLGLPDAWGLPATQQNRGKARGNEYQPSNIKRKHKHGWIRRLSTPSGVQVILRRMHKGRKSLSH
;
A
#
# COMPACT_ATOMS: atom_id res chain seq x y z
N MET A 1 -6.07 26.18 -49.38
CA MET A 1 -4.80 26.91 -49.22
C MET A 1 -4.83 27.59 -47.86
N ALA A 2 -3.81 27.29 -47.04
CA ALA A 2 -3.38 27.98 -45.82
C ALA A 2 -4.36 28.05 -44.63
N PHE A 3 -4.08 27.28 -43.56
CA PHE A 3 -3.43 27.71 -42.31
C PHE A 3 -4.45 28.45 -41.39
N LEU A 4 -4.69 28.06 -40.13
CA LEU A 4 -3.70 28.07 -39.05
C LEU A 4 -4.10 27.15 -37.89
N ILE A 5 -3.06 26.53 -37.35
CA ILE A 5 -3.00 25.70 -36.15
C ILE A 5 -3.21 26.59 -34.92
N GLY A 6 -4.27 26.34 -34.15
CA GLY A 6 -4.49 26.92 -32.83
C GLY A 6 -3.72 26.14 -31.77
N ALA A 7 -2.47 26.53 -31.51
CA ALA A 7 -1.66 26.04 -30.41
C ALA A 7 -2.28 26.47 -29.07
N VAL A 8 -2.84 25.54 -28.31
CA VAL A 8 -3.19 25.77 -26.90
C VAL A 8 -1.90 25.71 -26.08
N GLY A 9 -1.19 26.84 -26.07
CA GLY A 9 -0.13 27.11 -25.11
C GLY A 9 -0.73 27.46 -23.76
N HIS A 10 -0.80 26.49 -22.84
CA HIS A 10 -0.85 26.81 -21.42
C HIS A 10 0.54 26.59 -20.81
N GLN A 11 1.42 27.54 -21.07
CA GLN A 11 2.48 27.86 -20.13
C GLN A 11 1.87 28.71 -19.01
N LEU A 12 1.57 28.09 -17.88
CA LEU A 12 1.42 28.81 -16.62
C LEU A 12 2.40 28.20 -15.63
N GLY A 13 3.43 28.98 -15.36
CA GLY A 13 4.59 28.59 -14.58
C GLY A 13 4.22 28.16 -13.17
N ARG A 14 4.73 27.00 -12.76
CA ARG A 14 5.13 26.83 -11.37
C ARG A 14 6.59 27.22 -11.32
N VAL A 15 6.82 28.45 -10.89
CA VAL A 15 8.10 28.93 -10.37
C VAL A 15 8.52 27.92 -9.30
N ARG A 16 9.40 27.00 -9.68
CA ARG A 16 10.06 26.10 -8.75
C ARG A 16 11.08 26.96 -8.03
N TRP A 17 10.63 27.64 -6.97
CA TRP A 17 11.53 28.21 -5.98
C TRP A 17 12.43 27.06 -5.54
N LEU A 18 13.66 27.05 -6.07
CA LEU A 18 14.77 26.32 -5.50
C LEU A 18 14.79 26.75 -4.03
N GLN A 19 14.39 25.85 -3.14
CA GLN A 19 14.71 25.98 -1.74
C GLN A 19 16.13 25.41 -1.60
N PRO A 20 17.19 26.22 -1.40
CA PRO A 20 18.43 25.67 -0.90
C PRO A 20 18.30 25.67 0.62
N ARG A 21 17.46 24.80 1.19
CA ARG A 21 17.55 24.54 2.62
C ARG A 21 18.47 23.35 2.82
N ALA A 22 19.74 23.58 2.50
CA ALA A 22 20.84 22.81 3.02
C ALA A 22 20.90 23.08 4.53
N TRP A 23 20.08 22.35 5.29
CA TRP A 23 20.29 22.17 6.71
C TRP A 23 21.55 21.31 6.87
N LEU A 24 22.71 21.96 6.88
CA LEU A 24 23.89 21.39 7.52
C LEU A 24 23.47 21.06 8.95
N GLY A 25 23.55 19.78 9.32
CA GLY A 25 23.03 19.27 10.58
C GLY A 25 23.53 20.12 11.75
N LEU A 26 22.57 20.64 12.53
CA LEU A 26 22.90 21.28 13.80
C LEU A 26 23.64 20.25 14.66
N PRO A 27 24.85 20.56 15.18
CA PRO A 27 25.49 19.71 16.16
C PRO A 27 24.54 19.53 17.35
N ASP A 28 24.56 18.35 17.95
CA ASP A 28 23.98 18.18 19.26
C ASP A 28 24.70 19.10 20.27
N ALA A 29 24.14 19.26 21.48
CA ALA A 29 24.61 20.24 22.47
C ALA A 29 26.09 20.11 22.89
N TRP A 30 26.80 19.08 22.40
CA TRP A 30 28.20 18.76 22.68
C TRP A 30 29.09 18.64 21.43
N GLY A 31 28.60 18.97 20.23
CA GLY A 31 29.43 19.00 19.02
C GLY A 31 29.81 17.62 18.46
N LEU A 32 29.10 16.57 18.84
CA LEU A 32 29.33 15.21 18.36
C LEU A 32 28.41 14.92 17.15
N PRO A 33 28.83 14.09 16.18
CA PRO A 33 27.93 13.67 15.11
C PRO A 33 26.79 12.84 15.72
N ALA A 34 25.60 13.44 15.83
CA ALA A 34 24.41 12.74 16.26
C ALA A 34 24.14 11.57 15.30
N THR A 35 24.39 10.34 15.77
CA THR A 35 24.12 9.14 14.99
C THR A 35 22.61 9.01 14.83
N GLN A 36 22.11 9.09 13.60
CA GLN A 36 20.69 8.93 13.34
C GLN A 36 20.27 7.51 13.73
N GLN A 37 19.37 7.39 14.70
CA GLN A 37 18.84 6.10 15.12
C GLN A 37 18.14 5.42 13.93
N ASN A 38 18.63 4.27 13.50
CA ASN A 38 18.00 3.46 12.46
C ASN A 38 16.74 2.78 13.02
N ARG A 39 15.60 3.50 12.99
CA ARG A 39 14.28 2.93 13.32
C ARG A 39 13.67 2.28 12.08
N GLY A 40 13.16 1.06 12.22
CA GLY A 40 12.43 0.35 11.16
C GLY A 40 11.12 1.03 10.76
N LYS A 41 10.63 0.77 9.54
CA LYS A 41 9.33 1.27 9.08
C LYS A 41 8.20 0.74 9.97
N ALA A 42 7.17 1.56 10.17
CA ALA A 42 5.97 1.15 10.88
C ALA A 42 5.29 -0.02 10.16
N ARG A 43 4.83 -1.00 10.95
CA ARG A 43 3.90 -2.06 10.52
C ARG A 43 2.48 -1.47 10.42
N GLY A 44 1.58 -2.13 9.70
CA GLY A 44 0.17 -1.72 9.61
C GLY A 44 -0.43 -1.73 8.20
N ASN A 45 0.38 -1.94 7.16
CA ASN A 45 -0.10 -2.04 5.78
C ASN A 45 -0.12 -3.47 5.23
N GLU A 46 -0.16 -4.48 6.11
CA GLU A 46 -0.08 -5.90 5.75
C GLU A 46 -1.27 -6.34 4.90
N TYR A 47 -2.45 -5.82 5.21
CA TYR A 47 -3.64 -6.08 4.42
C TYR A 47 -3.75 -5.08 3.27
N GLN A 48 -3.44 -5.57 2.06
CA GLN A 48 -3.73 -4.86 0.81
C GLN A 48 -4.91 -5.55 0.10
N PRO A 49 -6.10 -4.90 0.03
CA PRO A 49 -7.31 -5.55 -0.44
C PRO A 49 -7.20 -5.89 -1.93
N SER A 50 -7.43 -7.16 -2.25
CA SER A 50 -7.54 -7.64 -3.63
C SER A 50 -8.50 -8.82 -3.70
N ASN A 51 -9.56 -8.66 -4.50
CA ASN A 51 -10.63 -9.66 -4.57
C ASN A 51 -10.17 -10.99 -5.15
N ILE A 52 -9.30 -10.94 -6.16
CA ILE A 52 -8.72 -12.14 -6.79
C ILE A 52 -7.95 -12.97 -5.75
N LYS A 53 -7.01 -12.33 -5.02
CA LYS A 53 -6.23 -13.03 -3.98
C LYS A 53 -7.14 -13.57 -2.88
N ARG A 54 -8.14 -12.80 -2.45
CA ARG A 54 -9.10 -13.20 -1.42
C ARG A 54 -9.88 -14.46 -1.82
N LYS A 55 -10.44 -14.50 -3.03
CA LYS A 55 -11.23 -15.64 -3.52
C LYS A 55 -10.37 -16.86 -3.83
N HIS A 56 -9.16 -16.69 -4.37
CA HIS A 56 -8.25 -17.82 -4.59
C HIS A 56 -7.73 -18.43 -3.28
N LYS A 57 -7.41 -17.60 -2.27
CA LYS A 57 -6.85 -18.10 -1.00
C LYS A 57 -7.91 -18.62 -0.04
N HIS A 58 -9.10 -18.03 -0.03
CA HIS A 58 -10.10 -18.30 1.01
C HIS A 58 -11.52 -18.55 0.50
N GLY A 59 -11.70 -18.68 -0.82
CA GLY A 59 -13.00 -18.97 -1.43
C GLY A 59 -13.42 -20.43 -1.30
N TRP A 60 -14.67 -20.70 -1.70
CA TRP A 60 -15.33 -21.98 -1.50
C TRP A 60 -14.62 -23.13 -2.23
N ILE A 61 -14.28 -22.93 -3.50
CA ILE A 61 -13.59 -23.92 -4.34
C ILE A 61 -12.26 -24.35 -3.69
N ARG A 62 -11.49 -23.39 -3.17
CA ARG A 62 -10.23 -23.63 -2.46
C ARG A 62 -10.42 -24.48 -1.19
N ARG A 63 -11.56 -24.34 -0.51
CA ARG A 63 -11.88 -25.14 0.68
C ARG A 63 -12.24 -26.58 0.31
N LEU A 64 -12.98 -26.77 -0.77
CA LEU A 64 -13.36 -28.11 -1.23
C LEU A 64 -12.20 -28.90 -1.86
N SER A 65 -11.17 -28.22 -2.36
CA SER A 65 -10.04 -28.89 -3.02
C SER A 65 -9.13 -29.70 -2.08
N THR A 66 -9.30 -29.59 -0.76
CA THR A 66 -8.47 -30.30 0.22
C THR A 66 -9.33 -30.89 1.34
N PRO A 67 -9.00 -32.08 1.88
CA PRO A 67 -9.77 -32.68 2.97
C PRO A 67 -9.80 -31.79 4.22
N SER A 68 -8.68 -31.17 4.56
CA SER A 68 -8.59 -30.23 5.69
C SER A 68 -9.47 -28.99 5.47
N GLY A 69 -9.59 -28.52 4.23
CA GLY A 69 -10.49 -27.42 3.88
C GLY A 69 -11.97 -27.78 4.05
N VAL A 70 -12.36 -29.00 3.66
CA VAL A 70 -13.71 -29.53 3.88
C VAL A 70 -14.02 -29.62 5.37
N GLN A 71 -13.09 -30.11 6.20
CA GLN A 71 -13.25 -30.14 7.67
C GLN A 71 -13.42 -28.75 8.29
N VAL A 72 -12.80 -27.70 7.73
CA VAL A 72 -13.05 -26.31 8.18
C VAL A 72 -14.50 -25.91 7.91
N ILE A 73 -15.05 -26.25 6.74
CA ILE A 73 -16.44 -25.95 6.40
C ILE A 73 -17.39 -26.70 7.34
N LEU A 74 -17.18 -28.00 7.57
CA LEU A 74 -18.01 -28.79 8.48
C LEU A 74 -18.02 -28.21 9.90
N ARG A 75 -16.85 -27.81 10.43
CA ARG A 75 -16.77 -27.14 11.74
C ARG A 75 -17.51 -25.80 11.76
N ARG A 76 -17.47 -25.03 10.68
CA ARG A 76 -18.22 -23.76 10.57
C ARG A 76 -19.73 -23.97 10.48
N MET A 77 -20.17 -25.03 9.79
CA MET A 77 -21.58 -25.43 9.71
C MET A 77 -22.09 -25.88 11.07
N HIS A 78 -21.36 -26.76 11.75
CA HIS A 78 -21.71 -27.22 13.09
C HIS A 78 -21.78 -26.07 14.11
N LYS A 79 -20.90 -25.07 13.99
CA LYS A 79 -20.96 -23.85 14.80
C LYS A 79 -22.09 -22.88 14.41
N GLY A 80 -22.75 -23.08 13.27
CA GLY A 80 -23.81 -22.18 12.79
C GLY A 80 -23.32 -20.81 12.31
N ARG A 81 -22.14 -20.73 11.68
CA ARG A 81 -21.64 -19.44 11.14
C ARG A 81 -22.48 -19.03 9.91
N LYS A 82 -22.97 -17.78 9.89
CA LYS A 82 -23.71 -17.19 8.75
C LYS A 82 -22.96 -17.27 7.41
N SER A 83 -21.63 -17.11 7.45
CA SER A 83 -20.78 -17.32 6.28
C SER A 83 -19.83 -18.50 6.53
N LEU A 84 -19.69 -19.37 5.54
CA LEU A 84 -18.81 -20.55 5.60
C LEU A 84 -17.47 -20.31 4.92
N SER A 85 -17.45 -19.45 3.91
CA SER A 85 -16.27 -19.09 3.12
C SER A 85 -16.34 -17.61 2.70
N HIS A 86 -15.25 -17.09 2.15
CA HIS A 86 -15.19 -15.74 1.57
C HIS A 86 -15.86 -15.61 0.21
#